data_AF-A0A818MGP8-F1
#
_entry.id   AF-A0A818MGP8-F1
#
_cell.length_a   1.000
_cell.length_b   1.000
_cell.length_c   1.000
_cell.angle_alpha   90.00
_cell.angle_beta   90.00
_cell.angle_gamma   90.00
#
_symmetry.space_group_name_H-M   'P 1'
#
loop_
_entity.id
_entity.type
_entity.pdbx_description
1 polymer ?
#
loop_
_entity_poly.entity_id
_entity_poly.type
_entity_poly.pdbx_seq_one_letter_code
_entity_poly.pdbx_strand_id
1 'polypeptide(L)'
;MAMDTKPLTPPLLISCSQISAHGYCDNCGTILDQVSWKQCKICHNFDLCRNCAKPAFELELATQRDHKNYHKSNNYDDPKGNEDLHSVFVGEAEINWHELLNKIKESHFQRIMEKGKIENDMEMSYVMAILEKKVPTKTAPPSPSEEEQRSKLGSMLVEYHIQAYKRKIRVLSLDGGGVRGYMSIKVLGELIKDTYLPDIEVFDPENKEHQEKFKEGQLKFTDQFDYFVGTSTGGLIAFCLATKYPILEIQKIYAKPSAYFTKNWLNSWRVFGWLGDIMSAKYNHNKIHERIDSIIGEIFEGRLDHGKKLTAKNATLLDLHNLLNPEHMISNDALKKNRRYHGSSLEFVDDKLSTIECIEAHKGITAHRVTREKVLLITAYNTTTSSITVFNTSFAEHWQYLIADVLKATMAAPTYFQPWSIPKGIKENGSFVEGPKPHDVYIDGGVFANDPELTALWAIRMQWKKMVNYRILSIGTGCYNPELSSTSWGGLYTWLFDISNKKGLVIDTLMDATRSLTETITNNLAKFDNIKRMKFNYKLTQSLNLDDVTFPKKLDTEFLNLKNESDYKALLYFYQTYIIKDNNEKNIGNE
;
A
#
# COMPACT_ATOMS: atom_id res chain seq x y z
N MET A 1 -30.85 42.86 24.79
CA MET A 1 -30.36 43.02 23.41
C MET A 1 -29.69 41.72 23.01
N ALA A 2 -30.19 41.10 21.95
CA ALA A 2 -29.86 39.74 21.54
C ALA A 2 -28.37 39.59 21.22
N MET A 3 -27.74 38.56 21.78
CA MET A 3 -26.46 38.05 21.30
C MET A 3 -26.69 37.45 19.92
N ASP A 4 -26.12 38.10 18.92
CA ASP A 4 -26.19 37.70 17.52
C ASP A 4 -25.26 36.50 17.29
N THR A 5 -25.66 35.32 17.76
CA THR A 5 -24.99 34.05 17.44
C THR A 5 -25.45 33.59 16.07
N LYS A 6 -24.92 34.22 15.01
CA LYS A 6 -24.98 33.58 13.69
C LYS A 6 -24.09 32.34 13.72
N PRO A 7 -24.62 31.13 13.47
CA PRO A 7 -23.75 29.99 13.18
C PRO A 7 -22.96 30.35 11.92
N LEU A 8 -21.63 30.35 12.02
CA LEU A 8 -20.74 30.49 10.87
C LEU A 8 -21.09 29.38 9.88
N THR A 9 -21.83 29.73 8.82
CA THR A 9 -22.02 28.85 7.68
C THR A 9 -20.62 28.51 7.15
N PRO A 10 -20.30 27.22 6.97
CA PRO A 10 -18.99 26.84 6.43
C PRO A 10 -18.79 27.53 5.07
N PRO A 11 -17.57 27.98 4.76
CA PRO A 11 -17.32 28.72 3.52
C PRO A 11 -17.68 27.86 2.31
N LEU A 12 -18.26 28.50 1.28
CA LEU A 12 -18.64 27.87 0.02
C LEU A 12 -17.46 27.17 -0.67
N LEU A 13 -16.26 27.74 -0.51
CA LEU A 13 -15.02 27.23 -1.07
C LEU A 13 -14.00 27.03 0.04
N ILE A 14 -13.37 25.87 0.04
CA ILE A 14 -12.27 25.47 0.91
C ILE A 14 -11.09 25.26 -0.04
N SER A 15 -9.98 25.98 0.16
CA SER A 15 -8.77 25.72 -0.63
C SER A 15 -8.33 24.27 -0.39
N CYS A 16 -8.22 23.49 -1.46
CA CYS A 16 -7.65 22.14 -1.46
C CYS A 16 -6.32 22.10 -2.21
N SER A 17 -5.71 23.27 -2.43
CA SER A 17 -4.43 23.37 -3.13
C SER A 17 -3.34 22.76 -2.25
N GLN A 18 -2.65 21.77 -2.80
CA GLN A 18 -1.57 21.08 -2.13
C GLN A 18 -0.22 21.50 -2.72
N ILE A 19 0.78 21.64 -1.86
CA ILE A 19 2.18 21.76 -2.23
C ILE A 19 2.99 20.98 -1.20
N SER A 20 3.97 20.20 -1.68
CA SER A 20 4.79 19.38 -0.81
C SER A 20 5.76 20.25 -0.01
N ALA A 21 5.45 20.56 1.25
CA ALA A 21 6.41 21.14 2.18
C ALA A 21 6.97 20.06 3.12
N HIS A 22 8.21 20.24 3.58
CA HIS A 22 8.91 19.28 4.44
C HIS A 22 8.52 19.35 5.93
N GLY A 23 7.39 20.00 6.28
CA GLY A 23 6.93 20.17 7.67
C GLY A 23 5.88 19.14 8.13
N TYR A 24 5.69 19.00 9.44
CA TYR A 24 4.67 18.13 10.06
C TYR A 24 3.84 18.92 11.05
N CYS A 25 2.60 18.51 11.23
CA CYS A 25 1.79 18.98 12.33
C CYS A 25 2.26 18.35 13.65
N ASP A 26 2.71 19.13 14.61
CA ASP A 26 3.15 18.62 15.92
C ASP A 26 2.03 17.98 16.73
N ASN A 27 0.78 18.31 16.42
CA ASN A 27 -0.38 17.74 17.10
C ASN A 27 -0.77 16.36 16.53
N CYS A 28 -0.75 16.19 15.21
CA CYS A 28 -1.29 14.97 14.58
C CYS A 28 -0.30 14.20 13.70
N GLY A 29 0.93 14.70 13.55
CA GLY A 29 1.98 14.11 12.71
C GLY A 29 1.71 14.16 11.21
N THR A 30 0.59 14.74 10.77
CA THR A 30 0.27 14.85 9.34
C THR A 30 1.28 15.78 8.65
N ILE A 31 1.79 15.33 7.50
CA ILE A 31 2.62 16.15 6.60
C ILE A 31 1.86 17.43 6.24
N LEU A 32 2.52 18.57 6.35
CA LEU A 32 1.96 19.86 5.95
C LEU A 32 2.08 19.98 4.43
N ASP A 33 1.06 19.51 3.73
CA ASP A 33 0.97 19.52 2.27
C ASP A 33 0.20 20.74 1.73
N GLN A 34 0.09 21.82 2.50
CA GLN A 34 -0.69 23.01 2.15
C GLN A 34 0.21 24.22 1.92
N VAL A 35 -0.33 25.20 1.19
CA VAL A 35 0.35 26.47 0.88
C VAL A 35 0.70 27.28 2.15
N SER A 36 0.00 27.03 3.26
CA SER A 36 0.32 27.61 4.58
C SER A 36 -0.16 26.74 5.75
N TRP A 37 0.44 26.95 6.92
CA TRP A 37 0.09 26.30 8.19
C TRP A 37 0.22 27.27 9.36
N LYS A 38 -0.20 26.86 10.57
CA LYS A 38 -0.08 27.69 11.77
C LYS A 38 1.18 27.35 12.54
N GLN A 39 2.00 28.36 12.87
CA GLN A 39 3.24 28.21 13.63
C GLN A 39 3.25 29.10 14.89
N CYS A 40 3.89 28.66 15.97
CA CYS A 40 4.14 29.50 17.15
C CYS A 40 4.98 30.74 16.82
N LYS A 41 4.48 31.91 17.23
CA LYS A 41 5.16 33.21 17.06
C LYS A 41 6.40 33.38 17.93
N ILE A 42 6.52 32.63 19.02
CA ILE A 42 7.57 32.82 20.04
C ILE A 42 8.77 31.92 19.73
N CYS A 43 8.54 30.62 19.56
CA CYS A 43 9.62 29.65 19.38
C CYS A 43 9.85 29.25 17.92
N HIS A 44 8.92 29.57 17.01
CA HIS A 44 8.96 29.17 15.60
C HIS A 44 9.07 27.65 15.36
N ASN A 45 8.80 26.83 16.38
CA ASN A 45 9.09 25.39 16.38
C ASN A 45 7.84 24.53 16.66
N PHE A 46 6.64 25.12 16.58
CA PHE A 46 5.38 24.41 16.78
C PHE A 46 4.41 24.69 15.62
N ASP A 47 4.18 23.70 14.77
CA ASP A 47 3.40 23.76 13.55
C ASP A 47 2.10 22.95 13.63
N LEU A 48 0.99 23.49 13.11
CA LEU A 48 -0.33 22.83 13.07
C LEU A 48 -0.90 22.80 11.66
N CYS A 49 -1.33 21.62 11.23
CA CYS A 49 -2.11 21.47 10.00
C CYS A 49 -3.49 22.13 10.13
N ARG A 50 -4.13 22.38 8.99
CA ARG A 50 -5.46 22.97 8.94
C ARG A 50 -6.52 22.24 9.78
N ASN A 51 -6.42 20.91 9.89
CA ASN A 51 -7.38 20.12 10.66
C ASN A 51 -7.19 20.30 12.18
N CYS A 52 -5.96 20.47 12.63
CA CYS A 52 -5.64 20.70 14.05
C CYS A 52 -5.75 22.17 14.44
N ALA A 53 -5.61 23.08 13.47
CA ALA A 53 -5.78 24.52 13.66
C ALA A 53 -7.26 24.98 13.54
N LYS A 54 -8.24 24.07 13.56
CA LYS A 54 -9.66 24.45 13.46
C LYS A 54 -10.09 25.26 14.69
N PRO A 55 -10.81 26.39 14.52
CA PRO A 55 -11.17 27.29 15.62
C PRO A 55 -12.15 26.70 16.65
N ALA A 56 -12.76 25.54 16.36
CA ALA A 56 -13.83 24.95 17.18
C ALA A 56 -13.36 23.82 18.13
N PHE A 57 -12.10 23.40 18.06
CA PHE A 57 -11.53 22.42 18.99
C PHE A 57 -10.28 23.04 19.62
N GLU A 58 -10.29 23.23 20.94
CA GLU A 58 -9.06 23.54 21.67
C GLU A 58 -8.03 22.45 21.42
N LEU A 59 -6.75 22.84 21.29
CA LEU A 59 -5.63 21.90 21.16
C LEU A 59 -5.72 20.82 22.24
N GLU A 60 -5.40 19.58 21.90
CA GLU A 60 -5.38 18.48 22.87
C GLU A 60 -4.49 18.84 24.06
N LEU A 61 -4.96 18.60 25.29
CA LEU A 61 -4.26 19.02 26.52
C LEU A 61 -2.83 18.49 26.61
N ALA A 62 -2.56 17.32 26.03
CA ALA A 62 -1.22 16.75 25.93
C ALA A 62 -0.29 17.61 25.05
N THR A 63 -0.77 18.02 23.88
CA THR A 63 -0.04 18.87 22.93
C THR A 63 0.26 20.24 23.52
N GLN A 64 -0.73 20.85 24.19
CA GLN A 64 -0.51 22.13 24.90
C GLN A 64 0.55 22.00 26.00
N ARG A 65 0.55 20.88 26.72
CA ARG A 65 1.52 20.61 27.80
C ARG A 65 2.91 20.39 27.24
N ASP A 66 3.06 19.60 26.18
CA ASP A 66 4.35 19.32 25.53
C ASP A 66 4.97 20.61 24.96
N HIS A 67 4.16 21.47 24.34
CA HIS A 67 4.59 22.79 23.88
C HIS A 67 5.09 23.66 25.04
N LYS A 68 4.30 23.80 26.12
CA LYS A 68 4.71 24.58 27.30
C LYS A 68 5.99 24.05 27.93
N ASN A 69 6.15 22.73 27.99
CA ASN A 69 7.40 22.12 28.45
C ASN A 69 8.59 22.48 27.56
N TYR A 70 8.40 22.51 26.23
CA TYR A 70 9.44 22.96 25.29
C TYR A 70 9.85 24.41 25.54
N HIS A 71 8.88 25.32 25.74
CA HIS A 71 9.14 26.71 26.08
C HIS A 71 9.93 26.85 27.36
N LYS A 72 9.51 26.16 28.42
CA LYS A 72 10.19 26.13 29.71
C LYS A 72 11.62 25.60 29.61
N SER A 73 11.86 24.56 28.80
CA SER A 73 13.18 23.97 28.63
C SER A 73 14.17 24.84 27.85
N ASN A 74 13.68 25.81 27.08
CA ASN A 74 14.48 26.70 26.23
C ASN A 74 14.36 28.19 26.64
N ASN A 75 13.81 28.49 27.82
CA ASN A 75 13.61 29.85 28.33
C ASN A 75 12.77 30.77 27.42
N TYR A 76 11.71 30.24 26.80
CA TYR A 76 10.71 31.03 26.08
C TYR A 76 9.49 31.36 26.96
N ASP A 77 8.82 32.49 26.71
CA ASP A 77 7.57 32.88 27.37
C ASP A 77 6.42 31.92 27.05
N ASP A 78 5.58 31.58 28.03
CA ASP A 78 4.47 30.63 27.82
C ASP A 78 3.41 31.19 26.84
N PRO A 79 2.95 30.40 25.86
CA PRO A 79 1.87 30.80 24.96
C PRO A 79 0.53 30.90 25.71
N LYS A 80 -0.22 31.97 25.42
CA LYS A 80 -1.55 32.34 25.94
C LYS A 80 -2.71 31.72 25.16
N GLY A 81 -2.48 31.18 23.96
CA GLY A 81 -3.48 30.40 23.23
C GLY A 81 -3.32 30.45 21.70
N ASN A 82 -4.42 30.26 20.96
CA ASN A 82 -4.44 30.33 19.48
C ASN A 82 -3.96 31.68 18.93
N GLU A 83 -3.98 32.74 19.75
CA GLU A 83 -3.48 34.07 19.40
C GLU A 83 -1.94 34.14 19.23
N ASP A 84 -1.20 33.19 19.80
CA ASP A 84 0.25 33.08 19.63
C ASP A 84 0.66 32.21 18.44
N LEU A 85 -0.30 31.85 17.60
CA LEU A 85 -0.07 31.17 16.33
C LEU A 85 -0.20 32.17 15.16
N HIS A 86 0.79 32.19 14.27
CA HIS A 86 0.74 32.93 13.00
C HIS A 86 0.70 31.96 11.83
N SER A 87 0.30 32.45 10.65
CA SER A 87 0.37 31.62 9.45
C SER A 87 1.75 31.75 8.82
N VAL A 88 2.40 30.63 8.51
CA VAL A 88 3.65 30.57 7.74
C VAL A 88 3.34 30.14 6.33
N PHE A 89 3.91 30.81 5.34
CA PHE A 89 3.81 30.43 3.93
C PHE A 89 5.04 29.62 3.50
N VAL A 90 4.84 28.72 2.53
CA VAL A 90 5.89 27.79 2.06
C VAL A 90 7.20 28.48 1.72
N GLY A 91 7.16 29.64 1.04
CA GLY A 91 8.37 30.38 0.66
C GLY A 91 9.20 30.88 1.85
N GLU A 92 8.58 31.20 2.98
CA GLU A 92 9.28 31.64 4.20
C GLU A 92 9.95 30.47 4.91
N ALA A 93 9.30 29.30 4.93
CA ALA A 93 9.84 28.09 5.52
C ALA A 93 11.02 27.52 4.71
N GLU A 94 10.95 27.57 3.38
CA GLU A 94 12.02 27.05 2.52
C GLU A 94 13.36 27.76 2.75
N ILE A 95 13.37 29.10 2.90
CA ILE A 95 14.60 29.90 3.03
C ILE A 95 15.41 29.48 4.27
N ASN A 96 14.78 29.39 5.43
CA ASN A 96 15.46 29.05 6.69
C ASN A 96 15.99 27.60 6.71
N TRP A 97 15.25 26.65 6.11
CA TRP A 97 15.68 25.27 5.98
C TRP A 97 16.88 25.09 5.04
N HIS A 98 16.94 25.85 3.94
CA HIS A 98 18.02 25.75 2.96
C HIS A 98 19.38 26.14 3.56
N GLU A 99 19.46 27.19 4.38
CA GLU A 99 20.73 27.65 4.96
C GLU A 99 21.33 26.64 5.95
N LEU A 100 20.50 26.04 6.81
CA LEU A 100 20.93 25.02 7.77
C LEU A 100 21.39 23.74 7.06
N LEU A 101 20.59 23.24 6.12
CA LEU A 101 20.89 22.03 5.35
C LEU A 101 22.19 22.14 4.55
N ASN A 102 22.50 23.34 4.05
CA ASN A 102 23.72 23.58 3.28
C ASN A 102 25.00 23.35 4.09
N LYS A 103 25.02 23.75 5.37
CA LYS A 103 26.18 23.51 6.26
C LYS A 103 26.39 22.03 6.55
N ILE A 104 25.29 21.29 6.75
CA ILE A 104 25.31 19.84 7.01
C ILE A 104 25.80 19.09 5.76
N LYS A 105 25.29 19.43 4.58
CA LYS A 105 25.64 18.75 3.31
C LYS A 105 27.14 18.79 2.99
N GLU A 106 27.82 19.91 3.25
CA GLU A 106 29.26 20.05 2.92
C GLU A 106 30.14 19.16 3.80
N SER A 107 29.85 19.03 5.10
CA SER A 107 30.65 18.19 6.01
C SER A 107 30.49 16.70 5.70
N HIS A 108 29.28 16.26 5.35
CA HIS A 108 29.04 14.90 4.92
C HIS A 108 29.66 14.58 3.55
N PHE A 109 29.68 15.54 2.62
CA PHE A 109 30.32 15.36 1.32
C PHE A 109 31.82 15.03 1.45
N GLN A 110 32.54 15.72 2.33
CA GLN A 110 33.97 15.43 2.55
C GLN A 110 34.21 14.02 3.08
N ARG A 111 33.39 13.57 4.05
CA ARG A 111 33.44 12.18 4.56
C ARG A 111 33.20 11.14 3.46
N ILE A 112 32.25 11.39 2.56
CA ILE A 112 31.96 10.50 1.42
C ILE A 112 33.16 10.42 0.47
N MET A 113 33.79 11.57 0.17
CA MET A 113 34.98 11.62 -0.67
C MET A 113 36.18 10.90 -0.06
N GLU A 114 36.39 10.99 1.25
CA GLU A 114 37.42 10.23 1.97
C GLU A 114 37.17 8.72 1.88
N LYS A 115 35.95 8.30 2.17
CA LYS A 115 35.51 6.90 2.11
C LYS A 115 35.58 6.30 0.70
N GLY A 116 35.41 7.12 -0.33
CA GLY A 116 35.46 6.69 -1.72
C GLY A 116 34.29 5.79 -2.14
N LYS A 117 33.16 5.85 -1.44
CA LYS A 117 31.94 5.09 -1.74
C LYS A 117 30.70 5.83 -1.27
N ILE A 118 29.64 5.80 -2.08
CA ILE A 118 28.30 6.25 -1.70
C ILE A 118 27.52 5.01 -1.28
N GLU A 119 27.04 4.96 -0.04
CA GLU A 119 26.38 3.79 0.53
C GLU A 119 24.87 3.87 0.52
N ASN A 120 24.29 5.08 0.59
CA ASN A 120 22.85 5.25 0.73
C ASN A 120 22.32 6.50 -0.01
N ASP A 121 20.99 6.62 -0.10
CA ASP A 121 20.32 7.72 -0.81
C ASP A 121 20.53 9.08 -0.13
N MET A 122 20.78 9.11 1.18
CA MET A 122 21.11 10.35 1.90
C MET A 122 22.48 10.88 1.47
N GLU A 123 23.51 10.04 1.47
CA GLU A 123 24.85 10.39 0.98
C GLU A 123 24.79 10.85 -0.49
N MET A 124 24.02 10.14 -1.33
CA MET A 124 23.80 10.53 -2.72
C MET A 124 23.11 11.90 -2.84
N SER A 125 22.13 12.20 -1.99
CA SER A 125 21.46 13.51 -1.98
C SER A 125 22.43 14.65 -1.64
N TYR A 126 23.38 14.41 -0.72
CA TYR A 126 24.41 15.37 -0.38
C TYR A 126 25.36 15.58 -1.55
N VAL A 127 25.80 14.50 -2.19
CA VAL A 127 26.61 14.54 -3.41
C VAL A 127 25.94 15.35 -4.52
N MET A 128 24.66 15.08 -4.83
CA MET A 128 23.93 15.79 -5.89
C MET A 128 23.73 17.27 -5.58
N ALA A 129 23.40 17.62 -4.34
CA ALA A 129 23.24 19.03 -3.93
C ALA A 129 24.55 19.82 -4.02
N ILE A 130 25.69 19.19 -3.75
CA ILE A 130 27.01 19.80 -3.94
C ILE A 130 27.36 19.88 -5.43
N LEU A 131 27.08 18.84 -6.21
CA LEU A 131 27.28 18.85 -7.67
C LEU A 131 26.51 19.96 -8.35
N GLU A 132 25.23 20.15 -8.02
CA GLU A 132 24.36 21.19 -8.59
C GLU A 132 24.95 22.59 -8.40
N LYS A 133 25.56 22.85 -7.22
CA LYS A 133 26.26 24.12 -6.94
C LYS A 133 27.61 24.24 -7.63
N LYS A 134 28.30 23.12 -7.85
CA LYS A 134 29.64 23.05 -8.45
C LYS A 134 29.60 22.86 -9.97
N VAL A 135 28.43 22.69 -10.60
CA VAL A 135 28.31 22.71 -12.07
C VAL A 135 28.84 24.06 -12.56
N PRO A 136 29.98 24.09 -13.27
CA PRO A 136 30.59 25.36 -13.64
C PRO A 136 29.69 26.10 -14.63
N THR A 137 29.35 27.34 -14.32
CA THR A 137 28.96 28.33 -15.34
C THR A 137 30.17 28.84 -16.14
N LYS A 138 31.39 28.36 -15.84
CA LYS A 138 32.65 28.91 -16.33
C LYS A 138 33.38 28.00 -17.33
N THR A 139 33.95 28.66 -18.33
CA THR A 139 34.66 28.18 -19.53
C THR A 139 36.12 27.76 -19.31
N ALA A 140 36.63 27.73 -18.08
CA ALA A 140 38.03 27.37 -17.81
C ALA A 140 38.22 25.87 -17.56
N PRO A 141 39.32 25.25 -18.05
CA PRO A 141 39.59 23.83 -17.79
C PRO A 141 39.84 23.57 -16.30
N PRO A 142 39.39 22.41 -15.77
CA PRO A 142 39.57 22.05 -14.36
C PRO A 142 41.05 21.84 -14.03
N SER A 143 41.43 22.12 -12.79
CA SER A 143 42.75 21.80 -12.25
C SER A 143 42.95 20.28 -12.09
N PRO A 144 44.19 19.76 -12.06
CA PRO A 144 44.46 18.32 -11.91
C PRO A 144 43.80 17.69 -10.67
N SER A 145 43.76 18.41 -9.54
CA SER A 145 43.08 17.96 -8.31
C SER A 145 41.56 17.91 -8.45
N GLU A 146 40.97 18.83 -9.21
CA GLU A 146 39.53 18.81 -9.49
C GLU A 146 39.17 17.68 -10.44
N GLU A 147 40.05 17.35 -11.40
CA GLU A 147 39.87 16.24 -12.32
C GLU A 147 39.94 14.88 -11.61
N GLU A 148 40.88 14.70 -10.69
CA GLU A 148 40.98 13.51 -9.84
C GLU A 148 39.72 13.33 -8.96
N GLN A 149 39.27 14.42 -8.32
CA GLN A 149 38.02 14.39 -7.53
C GLN A 149 36.79 14.05 -8.39
N ARG A 150 36.69 14.60 -9.61
CA ARG A 150 35.61 14.30 -10.55
C ARG A 150 35.63 12.84 -10.99
N SER A 151 36.80 12.29 -11.27
CA SER A 151 36.95 10.89 -11.67
C SER A 151 36.54 9.93 -10.54
N LYS A 152 37.04 10.19 -9.31
CA LYS A 152 36.67 9.42 -8.12
C LYS A 152 35.16 9.45 -7.88
N LEU A 153 34.56 10.64 -7.93
CA LEU A 153 33.11 10.80 -7.77
C LEU A 153 32.32 10.12 -8.88
N GLY A 154 32.77 10.21 -10.13
CA GLY A 154 32.14 9.54 -11.27
C GLY A 154 32.09 8.02 -11.08
N SER A 155 33.18 7.40 -10.64
CA SER A 155 33.21 5.97 -10.32
C SER A 155 32.22 5.60 -9.21
N MET A 156 32.18 6.40 -8.14
CA MET A 156 31.26 6.18 -7.02
C MET A 156 29.79 6.26 -7.44
N LEU A 157 29.44 7.23 -8.28
CA LEU A 157 28.09 7.41 -8.83
C LEU A 157 27.67 6.23 -9.72
N VAL A 158 28.57 5.76 -10.57
CA VAL A 158 28.32 4.60 -11.46
C VAL A 158 28.10 3.34 -10.62
N GLU A 159 29.00 3.07 -9.68
CA GLU A 159 28.89 1.89 -8.81
C GLU A 159 27.58 1.92 -7.99
N TYR A 160 27.25 3.08 -7.44
CA TYR A 160 26.02 3.32 -6.69
C TYR A 160 24.75 2.92 -7.47
N HIS A 161 24.66 3.32 -8.75
CA HIS A 161 23.51 2.99 -9.59
C HIS A 161 23.52 1.54 -10.09
N ILE A 162 24.69 0.97 -10.41
CA ILE A 162 24.81 -0.42 -10.84
C ILE A 162 24.35 -1.38 -9.73
N GLN A 163 24.72 -1.11 -8.48
CA GLN A 163 24.30 -1.96 -7.35
C GLN A 163 22.77 -1.97 -7.18
N ALA A 164 22.12 -0.82 -7.35
CA ALA A 164 20.67 -0.73 -7.30
C ALA A 164 19.99 -1.48 -8.45
N TYR A 165 20.53 -1.32 -9.66
CA TYR A 165 20.02 -1.99 -10.86
C TYR A 165 20.09 -3.51 -10.74
N LYS A 166 21.13 -4.06 -10.09
CA LYS A 166 21.24 -5.51 -9.83
C LYS A 166 20.12 -6.06 -8.93
N ARG A 167 19.41 -5.22 -8.18
CA ARG A 167 18.33 -5.65 -7.30
C ARG A 167 17.08 -5.98 -8.10
N LYS A 168 16.65 -7.24 -8.02
CA LYS A 168 15.45 -7.76 -8.69
C LYS A 168 14.31 -7.83 -7.65
N ILE A 169 13.33 -6.94 -7.77
CA ILE A 169 12.10 -6.90 -6.96
C ILE A 169 11.00 -7.68 -7.67
N ARG A 170 10.47 -8.68 -6.98
CA ARG A 170 9.47 -9.62 -7.52
C ARG A 170 8.10 -9.34 -6.91
N VAL A 171 7.12 -9.15 -7.78
CA VAL A 171 5.78 -8.67 -7.41
C VAL A 171 4.73 -9.67 -7.89
N LEU A 172 3.86 -10.10 -6.99
CA LEU A 172 2.61 -10.78 -7.31
C LEU A 172 1.46 -9.80 -7.13
N SER A 173 0.81 -9.41 -8.23
CA SER A 173 -0.35 -8.51 -8.25
C SER A 173 -1.62 -9.30 -8.56
N LEU A 174 -2.68 -9.10 -7.76
CA LEU A 174 -3.94 -9.83 -7.88
C LEU A 174 -5.12 -8.86 -7.98
N ASP A 175 -5.85 -8.95 -9.08
CA ASP A 175 -6.98 -8.05 -9.37
C ASP A 175 -8.17 -8.27 -8.41
N GLY A 176 -8.99 -7.23 -8.28
CA GLY A 176 -10.32 -7.32 -7.71
C GLY A 176 -11.32 -7.97 -8.68
N GLY A 177 -12.31 -8.67 -8.14
CA GLY A 177 -13.26 -9.40 -9.00
C GLY A 177 -14.38 -10.18 -8.33
N GLY A 178 -14.61 -10.00 -7.02
CA GLY A 178 -15.62 -10.77 -6.27
C GLY A 178 -15.42 -12.29 -6.42
N VAL A 179 -16.49 -13.01 -6.71
CA VAL A 179 -16.48 -14.48 -6.93
C VAL A 179 -15.52 -14.88 -8.05
N ARG A 180 -15.26 -14.00 -9.03
CA ARG A 180 -14.32 -14.28 -10.13
C ARG A 180 -12.87 -14.41 -9.68
N GLY A 181 -12.53 -14.02 -8.45
CA GLY A 181 -11.23 -14.34 -7.85
C GLY A 181 -10.92 -15.84 -7.79
N TYR A 182 -11.93 -16.71 -7.94
CA TYR A 182 -11.72 -18.14 -8.19
C TYR A 182 -10.80 -18.39 -9.40
N MET A 183 -10.80 -17.52 -10.41
CA MET A 183 -9.88 -17.60 -11.55
C MET A 183 -8.43 -17.43 -11.11
N SER A 184 -8.11 -16.39 -10.34
CA SER A 184 -6.75 -16.18 -9.83
C SER A 184 -6.29 -17.37 -8.98
N ILE A 185 -7.17 -17.88 -8.11
CA ILE A 185 -6.90 -19.08 -7.29
C ILE A 185 -6.60 -20.30 -8.16
N LYS A 186 -7.43 -20.56 -9.18
CA LYS A 186 -7.26 -21.71 -10.07
C LYS A 186 -5.97 -21.61 -10.89
N VAL A 187 -5.70 -20.46 -11.48
CA VAL A 187 -4.49 -20.20 -12.27
C VAL A 187 -3.23 -20.40 -11.43
N LEU A 188 -3.20 -19.82 -10.22
CA LEU A 188 -2.07 -19.95 -9.31
C LEU A 188 -1.91 -21.38 -8.81
N GLY A 189 -3.00 -22.07 -8.47
CA GLY A 189 -2.97 -23.47 -8.05
C GLY A 189 -2.39 -24.39 -9.13
N GLU A 190 -2.80 -24.19 -10.38
CA GLU A 190 -2.26 -24.95 -11.51
C GLU A 190 -0.81 -24.59 -11.80
N LEU A 191 -0.43 -23.30 -11.73
CA LEU A 191 0.96 -22.87 -11.89
C LEU A 191 1.87 -23.51 -10.83
N ILE A 192 1.41 -23.60 -9.57
CA ILE A 192 2.14 -24.25 -8.48
C ILE A 192 2.30 -25.75 -8.78
N LYS A 193 1.22 -26.44 -9.18
CA LYS A 193 1.27 -27.85 -9.55
C LYS A 193 2.28 -28.11 -10.67
N ASP A 194 2.12 -27.41 -11.80
CA ASP A 194 2.92 -27.66 -12.99
C ASP A 194 4.41 -27.30 -12.79
N THR A 195 4.70 -26.38 -11.87
CA THR A 195 6.09 -25.96 -11.61
C THR A 195 6.77 -26.82 -10.54
N TYR A 196 6.05 -27.22 -9.48
CA TYR A 196 6.66 -27.81 -8.28
C TYR A 196 6.26 -29.27 -8.03
N LEU A 197 5.23 -29.78 -8.71
CA LEU A 197 4.74 -31.14 -8.60
C LEU A 197 4.74 -31.86 -9.98
N PRO A 198 5.84 -31.83 -10.75
CA PRO A 198 5.86 -32.41 -12.10
C PRO A 198 5.67 -33.93 -12.12
N ASP A 199 6.00 -34.61 -11.02
CA ASP A 199 5.90 -36.07 -10.89
C ASP A 199 4.47 -36.55 -10.56
N ILE A 200 3.53 -35.63 -10.31
CA ILE A 200 2.12 -35.97 -10.04
C ILE A 200 1.30 -35.78 -11.32
N GLU A 201 0.98 -36.89 -12.00
CA GLU A 201 0.15 -36.86 -13.21
C GLU A 201 -1.29 -36.38 -12.93
N VAL A 202 -1.91 -36.89 -11.85
CA VAL A 202 -3.27 -36.52 -11.44
C VAL A 202 -3.28 -36.05 -9.99
N PHE A 203 -3.44 -34.74 -9.82
CA PHE A 203 -3.56 -34.13 -8.50
C PHE A 203 -4.95 -34.36 -7.90
N ASP A 204 -5.00 -35.10 -6.80
CA ASP A 204 -6.20 -35.25 -5.94
C ASP A 204 -6.13 -34.29 -4.74
N PRO A 205 -7.01 -33.27 -4.66
CA PRO A 205 -7.03 -32.31 -3.56
C PRO A 205 -7.51 -32.89 -2.23
N GLU A 206 -8.07 -34.10 -2.19
CA GLU A 206 -8.50 -34.78 -0.95
C GLU A 206 -7.42 -35.75 -0.42
N ASN A 207 -6.43 -36.07 -1.25
CA ASN A 207 -5.29 -36.91 -0.85
C ASN A 207 -4.31 -36.11 0.03
N LYS A 208 -3.99 -36.64 1.21
CA LYS A 208 -3.11 -35.98 2.19
C LYS A 208 -1.68 -35.78 1.68
N GLU A 209 -1.10 -36.76 1.01
CA GLU A 209 0.26 -36.67 0.47
C GLU A 209 0.34 -35.58 -0.62
N HIS A 210 -0.68 -35.53 -1.49
CA HIS A 210 -0.79 -34.49 -2.50
C HIS A 210 -0.94 -33.10 -1.87
N GLN A 211 -1.77 -32.96 -0.83
CA GLN A 211 -1.92 -31.70 -0.09
C GLN A 211 -0.58 -31.25 0.54
N GLU A 212 0.18 -32.16 1.12
CA GLU A 212 1.49 -31.88 1.71
C GLU A 212 2.50 -31.43 0.65
N LYS A 213 2.64 -32.18 -0.46
CA LYS A 213 3.49 -31.80 -1.60
C LYS A 213 3.08 -30.46 -2.21
N PHE A 214 1.77 -30.21 -2.34
CA PHE A 214 1.26 -28.94 -2.82
C PHE A 214 1.61 -27.80 -1.87
N LYS A 215 1.48 -28.01 -0.56
CA LYS A 215 1.86 -27.02 0.46
C LYS A 215 3.34 -26.67 0.34
N GLU A 216 4.22 -27.65 0.18
CA GLU A 216 5.65 -27.41 -0.05
C GLU A 216 5.91 -26.62 -1.34
N GLY A 217 5.22 -26.99 -2.43
CA GLY A 217 5.28 -26.25 -3.71
C GLY A 217 4.81 -24.80 -3.56
N GLN A 218 3.72 -24.56 -2.82
CA GLN A 218 3.21 -23.22 -2.53
C GLN A 218 4.20 -22.41 -1.69
N LEU A 219 4.87 -23.03 -0.70
CA LEU A 219 5.92 -22.35 0.07
C LEU A 219 7.05 -21.89 -0.85
N LYS A 220 7.56 -22.78 -1.71
CA LYS A 220 8.58 -22.44 -2.72
C LYS A 220 8.10 -21.32 -3.65
N PHE A 221 6.83 -21.37 -4.09
CA PHE A 221 6.22 -20.34 -4.92
C PHE A 221 6.19 -18.97 -4.23
N THR A 222 5.66 -18.91 -3.01
CA THR A 222 5.49 -17.66 -2.23
C THR A 222 6.82 -17.08 -1.75
N ASP A 223 7.87 -17.89 -1.62
CA ASP A 223 9.23 -17.41 -1.32
C ASP A 223 9.93 -16.75 -2.53
N GLN A 224 9.33 -16.86 -3.74
CA GLN A 224 9.81 -16.12 -4.91
C GLN A 224 9.37 -14.66 -4.95
N PHE A 225 8.43 -14.22 -4.11
CA PHE A 225 7.89 -12.86 -4.21
C PHE A 225 8.28 -12.01 -3.01
N ASP A 226 8.63 -10.76 -3.29
CA ASP A 226 8.94 -9.74 -2.30
C ASP A 226 7.68 -8.92 -1.99
N TYR A 227 6.85 -8.62 -2.99
CA TYR A 227 5.59 -7.90 -2.84
C TYR A 227 4.40 -8.77 -3.21
N PHE A 228 3.40 -8.75 -2.34
CA PHE A 228 2.06 -9.26 -2.59
C PHE A 228 1.12 -8.07 -2.60
N VAL A 229 0.36 -7.91 -3.68
CA VAL A 229 -0.49 -6.74 -3.87
C VAL A 229 -1.85 -7.20 -4.32
N GLY A 230 -2.90 -6.66 -3.71
CA GLY A 230 -4.25 -7.06 -4.08
C GLY A 230 -5.34 -6.05 -3.75
N THR A 231 -6.40 -6.12 -4.55
CA THR A 231 -7.62 -5.32 -4.40
C THR A 231 -8.80 -6.24 -4.15
N SER A 232 -9.69 -5.89 -3.22
CA SER A 232 -10.91 -6.67 -2.96
C SER A 232 -10.58 -8.13 -2.63
N THR A 233 -11.23 -9.08 -3.30
CA THR A 233 -10.89 -10.50 -3.26
C THR A 233 -9.40 -10.77 -3.53
N GLY A 234 -8.78 -10.05 -4.47
CA GLY A 234 -7.33 -10.12 -4.72
C GLY A 234 -6.51 -9.74 -3.49
N GLY A 235 -6.98 -8.78 -2.67
CA GLY A 235 -6.37 -8.40 -1.39
C GLY A 235 -6.41 -9.52 -0.35
N LEU A 236 -7.54 -10.24 -0.24
CA LEU A 236 -7.65 -11.42 0.62
C LEU A 236 -6.75 -12.56 0.16
N ILE A 237 -6.69 -12.83 -1.15
CA ILE A 237 -5.81 -13.87 -1.71
C ILE A 237 -4.34 -13.49 -1.50
N ALA A 238 -3.97 -12.22 -1.74
CA ALA A 238 -2.62 -11.71 -1.50
C ALA A 238 -2.21 -11.84 -0.04
N PHE A 239 -3.09 -11.48 0.90
CA PHE A 239 -2.88 -11.67 2.34
C PHE A 239 -2.62 -13.14 2.69
N CYS A 240 -3.45 -14.05 2.19
CA CYS A 240 -3.30 -15.48 2.45
C CYS A 240 -1.98 -16.02 1.88
N LEU A 241 -1.61 -15.66 0.65
CA LEU A 241 -0.36 -16.12 0.04
C LEU A 241 0.88 -15.52 0.73
N ALA A 242 0.86 -14.23 1.07
CA ALA A 242 1.95 -13.57 1.79
C ALA A 242 2.21 -14.24 3.15
N THR A 243 1.13 -14.61 3.86
CA THR A 243 1.16 -15.30 5.16
C THR A 243 1.29 -16.82 5.04
N LYS A 244 1.50 -17.35 3.84
CA LYS A 244 1.66 -18.79 3.55
C LYS A 244 0.44 -19.65 3.91
N TYR A 245 -0.74 -19.05 4.00
CA TYR A 245 -2.02 -19.75 4.17
C TYR A 245 -2.35 -20.60 2.92
N PRO A 246 -2.79 -21.86 3.05
CA PRO A 246 -2.97 -22.74 1.90
C PRO A 246 -4.01 -22.22 0.90
N ILE A 247 -3.63 -22.04 -0.36
CA ILE A 247 -4.52 -21.51 -1.41
C ILE A 247 -5.69 -22.47 -1.70
N LEU A 248 -5.52 -23.78 -1.45
CA LEU A 248 -6.58 -24.78 -1.57
C LEU A 248 -7.71 -24.55 -0.56
N GLU A 249 -7.42 -24.02 0.63
CA GLU A 249 -8.47 -23.65 1.61
C GLU A 249 -9.26 -22.42 1.13
N ILE A 250 -8.59 -21.48 0.45
CA ILE A 250 -9.26 -20.35 -0.20
C ILE A 250 -10.13 -20.84 -1.36
N GLN A 251 -9.62 -21.80 -2.14
CA GLN A 251 -10.36 -22.41 -3.24
C GLN A 251 -11.68 -23.02 -2.77
N LYS A 252 -11.70 -23.71 -1.62
CA LYS A 252 -12.93 -24.27 -1.02
C LYS A 252 -13.98 -23.20 -0.73
N ILE A 253 -13.56 -22.01 -0.30
CA ILE A 253 -14.45 -20.86 -0.03
C ILE A 253 -15.08 -20.37 -1.35
N TYR A 254 -14.24 -20.09 -2.35
CA TYR A 254 -14.70 -19.51 -3.62
C TYR A 254 -15.38 -20.51 -4.56
N ALA A 255 -15.18 -21.82 -4.37
CA ALA A 255 -15.93 -22.87 -5.06
C ALA A 255 -17.40 -22.96 -4.60
N LYS A 256 -17.71 -22.47 -3.39
CA LYS A 256 -19.07 -22.44 -2.82
C LYS A 256 -19.49 -21.02 -2.46
N PRO A 257 -19.59 -20.10 -3.44
CA PRO A 257 -19.78 -18.67 -3.17
C PRO A 257 -21.12 -18.39 -2.46
N SER A 258 -22.18 -19.17 -2.73
CA SER A 258 -23.47 -19.04 -2.04
C SER A 258 -23.40 -19.28 -0.52
N ALA A 259 -22.38 -19.99 -0.03
CA ALA A 259 -22.18 -20.23 1.39
C ALA A 259 -21.69 -18.96 2.11
N TYR A 260 -20.91 -18.10 1.43
CA TYR A 260 -20.23 -16.95 2.03
C TYR A 260 -20.78 -15.59 1.57
N PHE A 261 -21.37 -15.53 0.37
CA PHE A 261 -21.99 -14.34 -0.22
C PHE A 261 -23.52 -14.50 -0.22
N THR A 262 -24.14 -14.44 0.96
CA THR A 262 -25.60 -14.59 1.12
C THR A 262 -26.34 -13.28 0.83
N LYS A 263 -27.36 -13.34 -0.05
CA LYS A 263 -28.22 -12.19 -0.35
C LYS A 263 -29.06 -11.78 0.88
N ASN A 264 -29.30 -10.48 1.03
CA ASN A 264 -30.17 -9.94 2.08
C ASN A 264 -31.66 -10.23 1.81
N TRP A 265 -32.14 -11.41 2.24
CA TRP A 265 -33.54 -11.84 2.06
C TRP A 265 -34.58 -10.93 2.77
N LEU A 266 -34.23 -10.34 3.91
CA LEU A 266 -35.15 -9.56 4.74
C LEU A 266 -35.63 -8.23 4.10
N ASN A 267 -34.89 -7.67 3.13
CA ASN A 267 -35.27 -6.44 2.42
C ASN A 267 -36.14 -6.71 1.17
N SER A 268 -36.25 -7.96 0.70
CA SER A 268 -37.19 -8.31 -0.37
C SER A 268 -38.65 -8.39 0.11
N TRP A 269 -38.92 -8.40 1.43
CA TRP A 269 -40.26 -8.67 1.96
C TRP A 269 -40.90 -7.51 2.75
N ARG A 270 -40.13 -6.54 3.26
CA ARG A 270 -40.67 -5.32 3.90
C ARG A 270 -40.46 -4.11 2.99
N VAL A 271 -41.58 -3.66 2.39
CA VAL A 271 -41.80 -2.43 1.61
C VAL A 271 -41.52 -2.54 0.09
N PHE A 272 -42.54 -2.97 -0.67
CA PHE A 272 -42.70 -2.81 -2.13
C PHE A 272 -41.53 -3.20 -3.06
N GLY A 273 -41.17 -4.49 -3.16
CA GLY A 273 -40.38 -5.01 -4.30
C GLY A 273 -39.07 -4.24 -4.60
N TRP A 274 -38.77 -4.03 -5.88
CA TRP A 274 -37.55 -3.41 -6.46
C TRP A 274 -36.96 -2.16 -5.75
N LEU A 275 -37.74 -1.47 -4.91
CA LEU A 275 -37.27 -0.36 -4.07
C LEU A 275 -36.32 -0.79 -2.94
N GLY A 276 -36.41 -2.04 -2.45
CA GLY A 276 -35.52 -2.57 -1.41
C GLY A 276 -34.07 -2.75 -1.89
N ASP A 277 -33.89 -3.12 -3.16
CA ASP A 277 -32.57 -3.23 -3.83
C ASP A 277 -31.96 -1.86 -4.14
N ILE A 278 -32.76 -0.78 -4.12
CA ILE A 278 -32.32 0.61 -4.32
C ILE A 278 -31.80 1.24 -3.02
N MET A 279 -32.35 0.83 -1.87
CA MET A 279 -32.05 1.47 -0.58
C MET A 279 -31.03 0.73 0.30
N SER A 280 -30.57 -0.46 -0.09
CA SER A 280 -29.70 -1.29 0.76
C SER A 280 -28.68 -2.13 -0.01
N ALA A 281 -27.57 -2.48 0.66
CA ALA A 281 -26.54 -3.34 0.07
C ALA A 281 -27.10 -4.74 -0.26
N LYS A 282 -26.68 -5.29 -1.40
CA LYS A 282 -27.19 -6.57 -1.94
C LYS A 282 -26.87 -7.79 -1.05
N TYR A 283 -25.76 -7.77 -0.33
CA TYR A 283 -25.24 -8.91 0.44
C TYR A 283 -25.10 -8.63 1.94
N ASN A 284 -25.29 -9.68 2.74
CA ASN A 284 -24.92 -9.69 4.16
C ASN A 284 -23.42 -9.98 4.27
N HIS A 285 -22.68 -9.12 4.97
CA HIS A 285 -21.23 -9.25 5.12
C HIS A 285 -20.80 -10.27 6.21
N ASN A 286 -21.70 -10.74 7.06
CA ASN A 286 -21.36 -11.49 8.28
C ASN A 286 -20.54 -12.75 7.99
N LYS A 287 -20.97 -13.62 7.07
CA LYS A 287 -20.32 -14.91 6.84
C LYS A 287 -18.90 -14.78 6.28
N ILE A 288 -18.70 -13.86 5.34
CA ILE A 288 -17.36 -13.60 4.79
C ILE A 288 -16.48 -12.92 5.84
N HIS A 289 -17.02 -12.01 6.66
CA HIS A 289 -16.28 -11.38 7.77
C HIS A 289 -15.88 -12.39 8.84
N GLU A 290 -16.78 -13.30 9.24
CA GLU A 290 -16.49 -14.39 10.17
C GLU A 290 -15.41 -15.32 9.59
N ARG A 291 -15.44 -15.60 8.29
CA ARG A 291 -14.41 -16.41 7.65
C ARG A 291 -13.05 -15.69 7.59
N ILE A 292 -13.02 -14.39 7.31
CA ILE A 292 -11.80 -13.56 7.41
C ILE A 292 -11.24 -13.63 8.82
N ASP A 293 -12.10 -13.47 9.84
CA ASP A 293 -11.69 -13.51 11.23
C ASP A 293 -11.12 -14.89 11.63
N SER A 294 -11.71 -15.97 11.12
CA SER A 294 -11.21 -17.34 11.27
C SER A 294 -9.83 -17.52 10.63
N ILE A 295 -9.66 -17.09 9.38
CA ILE A 295 -8.39 -17.19 8.65
C ILE A 295 -7.28 -16.45 9.40
N ILE A 296 -7.55 -15.24 9.91
CA ILE A 296 -6.60 -14.50 10.73
C ILE A 296 -6.27 -15.28 12.01
N GLY A 297 -7.27 -15.87 12.67
CA GLY A 297 -7.08 -16.71 13.85
C GLY A 297 -6.21 -17.95 13.60
N GLU A 298 -6.35 -18.59 12.44
CA GLU A 298 -5.54 -19.72 11.99
C GLU A 298 -4.10 -19.30 11.68
N ILE A 299 -3.91 -18.18 10.96
CA ILE A 299 -2.59 -17.64 10.61
C ILE A 299 -1.78 -17.25 11.86
N PHE A 300 -2.44 -16.63 12.83
CA PHE A 300 -1.82 -16.19 14.08
C PHE A 300 -1.88 -17.23 15.20
N GLU A 301 -2.27 -18.47 14.90
CA GLU A 301 -2.34 -19.53 15.89
C GLU A 301 -0.98 -19.76 16.58
N GLY A 302 -1.02 -19.95 17.91
CA GLY A 302 0.18 -20.09 18.74
C GLY A 302 0.99 -18.81 18.96
N ARG A 303 0.66 -17.69 18.30
CA ARG A 303 1.36 -16.41 18.46
C ARG A 303 0.75 -15.59 19.58
N LEU A 304 1.63 -15.10 20.46
CA LEU A 304 1.27 -14.31 21.62
C LEU A 304 1.87 -12.91 21.52
N ASP A 305 1.11 -11.91 21.96
CA ASP A 305 1.61 -10.56 22.23
C ASP A 305 1.24 -10.18 23.67
N HIS A 306 2.26 -9.92 24.51
CA HIS A 306 2.09 -9.71 25.95
C HIS A 306 1.23 -10.80 26.64
N GLY A 307 1.44 -12.06 26.24
CA GLY A 307 0.70 -13.21 26.77
C GLY A 307 -0.73 -13.38 26.22
N LYS A 308 -1.21 -12.49 25.33
CA LYS A 308 -2.52 -12.61 24.68
C LYS A 308 -2.39 -13.20 23.29
N LYS A 309 -3.29 -14.14 22.95
CA LYS A 309 -3.38 -14.70 21.59
C LYS A 309 -3.69 -13.61 20.58
N LEU A 310 -2.95 -13.59 19.48
CA LEU A 310 -3.26 -12.76 18.32
C LEU A 310 -4.47 -13.32 17.58
N THR A 311 -5.46 -12.47 17.32
CA THR A 311 -6.75 -12.80 16.69
C THR A 311 -7.19 -11.62 15.83
N ALA A 312 -8.28 -11.79 15.07
CA ALA A 312 -8.89 -10.71 14.31
C ALA A 312 -9.28 -9.47 15.14
N LYS A 313 -9.45 -9.61 16.46
CA LYS A 313 -9.86 -8.52 17.36
C LYS A 313 -8.70 -7.66 17.88
N ASN A 314 -7.45 -8.09 17.70
CA ASN A 314 -6.28 -7.38 18.23
C ASN A 314 -5.04 -7.39 17.33
N ALA A 315 -5.03 -8.17 16.25
CA ALA A 315 -3.94 -8.18 15.29
C ALA A 315 -3.95 -6.91 14.43
N THR A 316 -2.85 -6.17 14.46
CA THR A 316 -2.63 -4.93 13.71
C THR A 316 -1.80 -5.20 12.45
N LEU A 317 -1.63 -4.17 11.60
CA LEU A 317 -0.69 -4.26 10.48
C LEU A 317 0.77 -4.45 10.93
N LEU A 318 1.13 -4.00 12.14
CA LEU A 318 2.46 -4.22 12.71
C LEU A 318 2.68 -5.69 13.07
N ASP A 319 1.67 -6.34 13.65
CA ASP A 319 1.73 -7.78 13.92
C ASP A 319 1.89 -8.57 12.62
N LEU A 320 1.22 -8.13 11.54
CA LEU A 320 1.38 -8.71 10.23
C LEU A 320 2.77 -8.45 9.63
N HIS A 321 3.29 -7.23 9.71
CA HIS A 321 4.66 -6.92 9.27
C HIS A 321 5.67 -7.84 9.95
N ASN A 322 5.59 -7.97 11.28
CA ASN A 322 6.48 -8.83 12.07
C ASN A 322 6.31 -10.32 11.73
N LEU A 323 5.10 -10.74 11.35
CA LEU A 323 4.84 -12.09 10.85
C LEU A 323 5.54 -12.35 9.51
N LEU A 324 5.50 -11.37 8.60
CA LEU A 324 6.11 -11.47 7.27
C LEU A 324 7.65 -11.35 7.34
N ASN A 325 8.17 -10.61 8.31
CA ASN A 325 9.58 -10.24 8.44
C ASN A 325 10.16 -10.57 9.84
N PRO A 326 10.27 -11.86 10.22
CA PRO A 326 10.68 -12.25 11.57
C PRO A 326 12.12 -11.83 11.94
N GLU A 327 13.01 -11.64 10.95
CA GLU A 327 14.38 -11.17 11.17
C GLU A 327 14.47 -9.65 11.45
N HIS A 328 13.37 -8.92 11.25
CA HIS A 328 13.32 -7.46 11.31
C HIS A 328 12.11 -6.96 12.12
N MET A 329 11.84 -7.60 13.26
CA MET A 329 10.70 -7.25 14.09
C MET A 329 10.79 -5.82 14.65
N ILE A 330 9.71 -5.06 14.51
CA ILE A 330 9.54 -3.72 15.08
C ILE A 330 8.79 -3.84 16.41
N SER A 331 9.32 -3.25 17.48
CA SER A 331 8.67 -3.24 18.80
C SER A 331 7.67 -2.09 18.94
N ASN A 332 6.57 -2.34 19.66
CA ASN A 332 5.56 -1.32 19.96
C ASN A 332 6.12 -0.12 20.74
N ASP A 333 7.14 -0.33 21.58
CA ASP A 333 7.77 0.74 22.38
C ASP A 333 8.64 1.67 21.53
N ALA A 334 9.27 1.16 20.47
CA ALA A 334 9.99 1.99 19.50
C ALA A 334 9.05 2.99 18.81
N LEU A 335 7.80 2.58 18.53
CA LEU A 335 6.81 3.43 17.88
C LEU A 335 6.40 4.65 18.71
N LYS A 336 6.30 4.50 20.03
CA LYS A 336 5.92 5.60 20.93
C LYS A 336 6.97 6.72 20.92
N LYS A 337 8.26 6.38 20.77
CA LYS A 337 9.36 7.36 20.66
C LYS A 337 9.44 8.01 19.28
N ASN A 338 9.17 7.24 18.22
CA ASN A 338 9.39 7.67 16.83
C ASN A 338 8.21 8.45 16.22
N ARG A 339 6.98 8.27 16.70
CA ARG A 339 5.78 8.97 16.17
C ARG A 339 5.85 10.49 16.17
N ARG A 340 6.75 11.10 16.94
CA ARG A 340 6.92 12.56 17.03
C ARG A 340 7.81 13.16 15.93
N TYR A 341 8.49 12.33 15.14
CA TYR A 341 9.66 12.78 14.37
C TYR A 341 9.67 12.39 12.89
N HIS A 342 8.61 11.79 12.36
CA HIS A 342 8.61 11.33 10.97
C HIS A 342 8.27 12.42 9.96
N GLY A 343 9.32 13.14 9.60
CA GLY A 343 9.75 13.38 8.21
C GLY A 343 9.04 12.56 7.11
N SER A 344 8.41 13.21 6.13
CA SER A 344 8.32 12.83 4.71
C SER A 344 9.69 12.49 4.11
N SER A 345 10.76 12.79 4.84
CA SER A 345 12.05 12.12 4.79
C SER A 345 11.93 10.65 5.22
N LEU A 346 11.20 9.86 4.42
CA LEU A 346 11.51 8.44 4.29
C LEU A 346 12.97 8.35 3.86
N GLU A 347 13.83 7.95 4.79
CA GLU A 347 15.26 7.78 4.54
C GLU A 347 15.63 6.31 4.62
N PHE A 348 16.35 5.89 3.59
CA PHE A 348 16.58 4.52 3.15
C PHE A 348 17.93 4.03 3.64
N VAL A 349 18.01 2.84 4.22
CA VAL A 349 19.30 2.20 4.54
C VAL A 349 19.46 0.89 3.78
N ASP A 350 20.66 0.72 3.21
CA ASP A 350 21.13 -0.48 2.52
C ASP A 350 21.29 -1.70 3.46
N ASP A 351 21.33 -2.89 2.88
CA ASP A 351 21.48 -4.17 3.54
C ASP A 351 22.87 -4.39 4.19
N LYS A 352 23.81 -3.44 4.14
CA LYS A 352 25.21 -3.67 4.54
C LYS A 352 25.72 -2.93 5.77
N LEU A 353 24.90 -2.11 6.44
CA LEU A 353 25.31 -1.39 7.64
C LEU A 353 24.90 -2.14 8.92
N SER A 354 25.85 -2.90 9.47
CA SER A 354 25.97 -3.08 10.92
C SER A 354 26.63 -1.82 11.48
N THR A 355 26.16 -1.33 12.62
CA THR A 355 26.72 -0.23 13.43
C THR A 355 26.66 1.18 12.83
N ILE A 356 25.64 1.96 13.21
CA ILE A 356 25.74 3.43 13.27
C ILE A 356 25.21 3.89 14.63
N GLU A 357 26.15 4.12 15.56
CA GLU A 357 26.00 4.92 16.78
C GLU A 357 25.89 6.44 16.47
N CYS A 358 25.70 6.84 15.21
CA CYS A 358 25.82 8.25 14.79
C CYS A 358 24.48 9.00 14.62
N ILE A 359 23.33 8.43 15.02
CA ILE A 359 22.03 9.14 15.00
C ILE A 359 21.83 10.01 16.26
N GLU A 360 22.67 9.87 17.30
CA GLU A 360 22.44 10.55 18.59
C GLU A 360 22.73 12.07 18.62
N ALA A 361 23.08 12.73 17.50
CA ALA A 361 23.44 14.15 17.54
C ALA A 361 22.44 15.12 16.88
N HIS A 362 21.46 14.66 16.08
CA HIS A 362 20.44 15.56 15.50
C HIS A 362 19.05 15.02 15.80
N LYS A 363 18.41 15.65 16.78
CA LYS A 363 17.08 15.34 17.31
C LYS A 363 16.06 15.24 16.16
N GLY A 364 15.62 14.01 15.85
CA GLY A 364 14.34 13.78 15.18
C GLY A 364 14.36 13.17 13.78
N ILE A 365 15.40 12.44 13.36
CA ILE A 365 15.32 11.64 12.13
C ILE A 365 15.58 10.18 12.47
N THR A 366 14.51 9.39 12.52
CA THR A 366 14.61 7.94 12.60
C THR A 366 14.79 7.38 11.19
N ALA A 367 16.05 7.14 10.79
CA ALA A 367 16.35 6.42 9.57
C ALA A 367 16.08 4.92 9.79
N HIS A 368 15.06 4.39 9.12
CA HIS A 368 14.76 2.96 9.13
C HIS A 368 15.50 2.26 8.00
N ARG A 369 16.02 1.07 8.28
CA ARG A 369 16.70 0.27 7.25
C ARG A 369 15.69 -0.35 6.31
N VAL A 370 15.87 -0.10 5.00
CA VAL A 370 15.04 -0.71 3.96
C VAL A 370 15.70 -2.00 3.56
N THR A 371 15.41 -3.03 4.36
CA THR A 371 15.85 -4.39 4.06
C THR A 371 14.98 -4.99 2.96
N ARG A 372 15.47 -6.07 2.33
CA ARG A 372 14.60 -6.90 1.48
C ARG A 372 13.54 -7.57 2.35
N GLU A 373 12.38 -6.94 2.47
CA GLU A 373 11.24 -7.48 3.21
C GLU A 373 10.19 -8.13 2.30
N LYS A 374 9.36 -8.97 2.92
CA LYS A 374 8.07 -9.35 2.34
C LYS A 374 7.03 -8.29 2.68
N VAL A 375 6.44 -7.71 1.64
CA VAL A 375 5.50 -6.60 1.74
C VAL A 375 4.13 -7.03 1.25
N LEU A 376 3.09 -6.68 2.01
CA LEU A 376 1.71 -6.79 1.58
C LEU A 376 1.13 -5.38 1.36
N LEU A 377 0.53 -5.18 0.19
CA LEU A 377 -0.21 -3.99 -0.17
C LEU A 377 -1.68 -4.32 -0.38
N ILE A 378 -2.57 -3.66 0.35
CA ILE A 378 -4.02 -3.79 0.20
C ILE A 378 -4.63 -2.43 -0.11
N THR A 379 -5.44 -2.33 -1.16
CA THR A 379 -6.06 -1.06 -1.55
C THR A 379 -7.46 -0.89 -0.98
N ALA A 380 -7.80 0.30 -0.52
CA ALA A 380 -9.18 0.71 -0.21
C ALA A 380 -9.34 2.21 -0.51
N TYR A 381 -10.58 2.69 -0.58
CA TYR A 381 -10.87 4.11 -0.74
C TYR A 381 -11.51 4.66 0.53
N ASN A 382 -10.87 5.67 1.15
CA ASN A 382 -11.36 6.31 2.37
C ASN A 382 -12.37 7.39 2.02
N THR A 383 -13.66 7.15 2.30
CA THR A 383 -14.73 8.11 2.01
C THR A 383 -14.81 9.24 3.03
N THR A 384 -14.25 9.05 4.24
CA THR A 384 -14.19 10.11 5.26
C THR A 384 -13.24 11.23 4.83
N THR A 385 -12.11 10.88 4.23
CA THR A 385 -11.09 11.83 3.77
C THR A 385 -11.09 12.07 2.26
N SER A 386 -11.93 11.34 1.51
CA SER A 386 -11.98 11.34 0.03
C SER A 386 -10.61 11.09 -0.61
N SER A 387 -9.91 10.05 -0.12
CA SER A 387 -8.56 9.73 -0.57
C SER A 387 -8.39 8.24 -0.86
N ILE A 388 -7.52 7.93 -1.83
CA ILE A 388 -7.05 6.56 -2.03
C ILE A 388 -6.22 6.13 -0.82
N THR A 389 -6.29 4.87 -0.46
CA THR A 389 -5.48 4.32 0.65
C THR A 389 -4.86 3.01 0.21
N VAL A 390 -3.55 2.91 0.39
CA VAL A 390 -2.76 1.70 0.12
C VAL A 390 -2.15 1.29 1.45
N PHE A 391 -2.79 0.33 2.10
CA PHE A 391 -2.31 -0.24 3.34
C PHE A 391 -1.03 -1.02 3.05
N ASN A 392 0.10 -0.47 3.47
CA ASN A 392 1.43 -1.01 3.22
C ASN A 392 2.06 -1.50 4.53
N THR A 393 2.40 -2.79 4.60
CA THR A 393 3.06 -3.37 5.78
C THR A 393 4.46 -2.82 6.04
N SER A 394 5.16 -2.29 5.04
CA SER A 394 6.45 -1.58 5.24
C SER A 394 6.32 -0.32 6.10
N PHE A 395 5.11 0.23 6.18
CA PHE A 395 4.77 1.42 6.95
C PHE A 395 3.77 1.10 8.07
N ALA A 396 3.81 -0.15 8.56
CA ALA A 396 2.91 -0.69 9.57
C ALA A 396 2.80 0.17 10.83
N GLU A 397 3.89 0.84 11.20
CA GLU A 397 4.02 1.77 12.32
C GLU A 397 3.03 2.94 12.31
N HIS A 398 2.61 3.36 11.12
CA HIS A 398 1.76 4.52 10.89
C HIS A 398 0.28 4.14 10.83
N TRP A 399 -0.04 2.86 10.68
CA TRP A 399 -1.41 2.38 10.57
C TRP A 399 -2.01 2.11 11.96
N GLN A 400 -3.18 2.70 12.21
CA GLN A 400 -3.91 2.59 13.48
C GLN A 400 -5.08 1.59 13.39
N TYR A 401 -4.98 0.59 12.52
CA TYR A 401 -6.08 -0.29 12.15
C TYR A 401 -5.74 -1.76 12.41
N LEU A 402 -6.78 -2.55 12.65
CA LEU A 402 -6.69 -4.00 12.67
C LEU A 402 -6.58 -4.55 11.24
N ILE A 403 -5.83 -5.65 11.06
CA ILE A 403 -5.75 -6.32 9.75
C ILE A 403 -7.12 -6.84 9.29
N ALA A 404 -7.96 -7.28 10.24
CA ALA A 404 -9.32 -7.71 9.96
C ALA A 404 -10.14 -6.59 9.31
N ASP A 405 -10.04 -5.37 9.83
CA ASP A 405 -10.78 -4.24 9.29
C ASP A 405 -10.26 -3.80 7.92
N VAL A 406 -8.95 -3.87 7.70
CA VAL A 406 -8.36 -3.59 6.38
C VAL A 406 -8.85 -4.57 5.32
N LEU A 407 -8.91 -5.87 5.64
CA LEU A 407 -9.43 -6.89 4.74
C LEU A 407 -10.94 -6.73 4.48
N LYS A 408 -11.72 -6.36 5.49
CA LYS A 408 -13.16 -6.08 5.33
C LYS A 408 -13.40 -4.83 4.48
N ALA A 409 -12.59 -3.78 4.68
CA ALA A 409 -12.65 -2.54 3.93
C ALA A 409 -12.34 -2.72 2.44
N THR A 410 -11.27 -3.46 2.10
CA THR A 410 -10.94 -3.70 0.69
C THR A 410 -12.03 -4.48 -0.04
N MET A 411 -12.84 -5.29 0.67
CA MET A 411 -13.93 -6.08 0.09
C MET A 411 -15.30 -5.37 0.10
N ALA A 412 -15.39 -4.14 0.62
CA ALA A 412 -16.64 -3.40 0.76
C ALA A 412 -17.09 -2.75 -0.57
N ALA A 413 -17.38 -3.58 -1.58
CA ALA A 413 -17.70 -3.14 -2.94
C ALA A 413 -19.02 -2.35 -2.99
N PRO A 414 -19.04 -1.12 -3.56
CA PRO A 414 -20.27 -0.33 -3.70
C PRO A 414 -21.38 -1.13 -4.40
N THR A 415 -22.63 -0.94 -3.97
CA THR A 415 -23.83 -1.70 -4.39
C THR A 415 -23.90 -3.17 -3.89
N TYR A 416 -22.76 -3.81 -3.63
CA TYR A 416 -22.70 -5.19 -3.12
C TYR A 416 -22.70 -5.25 -1.60
N PHE A 417 -21.83 -4.46 -0.96
CA PHE A 417 -21.64 -4.41 0.49
C PHE A 417 -21.78 -2.99 1.03
N GLN A 418 -22.07 -2.87 2.32
CA GLN A 418 -22.07 -1.58 3.00
C GLN A 418 -20.63 -1.07 3.17
N PRO A 419 -20.41 0.26 3.13
CA PRO A 419 -19.12 0.83 3.52
C PRO A 419 -18.70 0.35 4.91
N TRP A 420 -17.41 0.07 5.07
CA TRP A 420 -16.87 -0.45 6.32
C TRP A 420 -16.38 0.69 7.21
N SER A 421 -16.91 0.77 8.43
CA SER A 421 -16.51 1.74 9.44
C SER A 421 -15.41 1.15 10.32
N ILE A 422 -14.23 1.77 10.32
CA ILE A 422 -13.03 1.27 10.99
C ILE A 422 -12.67 2.17 12.18
N PRO A 423 -12.61 1.62 13.41
CA PRO A 423 -12.09 2.35 14.56
C PRO A 423 -10.59 2.58 14.42
N LYS A 424 -10.12 3.77 14.81
CA LYS A 424 -8.69 4.05 14.96
C LYS A 424 -8.27 3.71 16.37
N GLY A 425 -7.18 2.97 16.53
CA GLY A 425 -6.70 2.58 17.84
C GLY A 425 -5.21 2.29 17.88
N ILE A 426 -4.78 1.90 19.07
CA ILE A 426 -3.42 1.44 19.32
C ILE A 426 -3.45 0.17 20.14
N LYS A 427 -2.34 -0.55 20.15
CA LYS A 427 -2.20 -1.74 20.97
C LYS A 427 -1.65 -1.37 22.34
N GLU A 428 -2.35 -1.76 23.40
CA GLU A 428 -1.93 -1.63 24.79
C GLU A 428 -2.00 -2.99 25.48
N ASN A 429 -0.88 -3.46 26.01
CA ASN A 429 -0.77 -4.73 26.73
C ASN A 429 -1.43 -5.91 25.96
N GLY A 430 -1.12 -6.04 24.67
CA GLY A 430 -1.63 -7.09 23.78
C GLY A 430 -3.09 -6.94 23.33
N SER A 431 -3.81 -5.89 23.74
CA SER A 431 -5.18 -5.60 23.32
C SER A 431 -5.26 -4.36 22.45
N PHE A 432 -6.15 -4.36 21.46
CA PHE A 432 -6.45 -3.16 20.70
C PHE A 432 -7.39 -2.26 21.50
N VAL A 433 -6.98 -1.02 21.70
CA VAL A 433 -7.73 0.02 22.40
C VAL A 433 -8.07 1.08 21.38
N GLU A 434 -9.37 1.29 21.18
CA GLU A 434 -9.90 2.33 20.31
C GLU A 434 -9.59 3.71 20.90
N GLY A 435 -9.14 4.62 20.03
CA GLY A 435 -8.87 6.01 20.37
C GLY A 435 -10.11 6.89 20.28
N PRO A 436 -10.06 8.13 20.78
CA PRO A 436 -11.22 9.02 20.85
C PRO A 436 -11.63 9.63 19.49
N LYS A 437 -10.90 9.32 18.41
CA LYS A 437 -11.15 9.89 17.08
C LYS A 437 -12.33 9.18 16.42
N PRO A 438 -13.14 9.88 15.61
CA PRO A 438 -14.22 9.25 14.85
C PRO A 438 -13.66 8.18 13.91
N HIS A 439 -14.48 7.17 13.63
CA HIS A 439 -14.14 6.10 12.71
C HIS A 439 -13.93 6.63 11.30
N ASP A 440 -13.01 6.00 10.58
CA ASP A 440 -12.93 6.20 9.14
C ASP A 440 -13.87 5.25 8.43
N VAL A 441 -14.47 5.73 7.34
CA VAL A 441 -15.34 4.92 6.51
C VAL A 441 -14.60 4.60 5.21
N TYR A 442 -14.57 3.33 4.84
CA TYR A 442 -13.88 2.82 3.67
C TYR A 442 -14.84 2.04 2.76
N ILE A 443 -14.51 2.06 1.46
CA ILE A 443 -15.10 1.19 0.44
C ILE A 443 -13.98 0.46 -0.33
N ASP A 444 -14.37 -0.52 -1.15
CA ASP A 444 -13.48 -1.33 -1.96
C ASP A 444 -12.51 -0.50 -2.81
N GLY A 445 -11.24 -0.91 -2.87
CA GLY A 445 -10.21 -0.26 -3.67
C GLY A 445 -10.41 -0.40 -5.19
N GLY A 446 -11.28 -1.29 -5.64
CA GLY A 446 -11.60 -1.50 -7.06
C GLY A 446 -12.15 -0.25 -7.75
N VAL A 447 -12.67 0.72 -6.97
CA VAL A 447 -13.10 2.02 -7.47
C VAL A 447 -11.97 2.86 -8.08
N PHE A 448 -10.70 2.59 -7.73
CA PHE A 448 -9.53 3.29 -8.30
C PHE A 448 -8.42 2.34 -8.79
N ALA A 449 -8.31 1.14 -8.22
CA ALA A 449 -7.23 0.20 -8.50
C ALA A 449 -7.75 -1.24 -8.62
N ASN A 450 -8.70 -1.49 -9.52
CA ASN A 450 -9.20 -2.86 -9.74
C ASN A 450 -8.10 -3.82 -10.25
N ASP A 451 -7.13 -3.29 -11.00
CA ASP A 451 -5.80 -3.87 -11.19
C ASP A 451 -4.80 -3.03 -10.37
N PRO A 452 -4.25 -3.56 -9.25
CA PRO A 452 -3.38 -2.80 -8.37
C PRO A 452 -1.91 -2.81 -8.79
N GLU A 453 -1.58 -3.22 -10.02
CA GLU A 453 -0.18 -3.29 -10.47
C GLU A 453 0.50 -1.91 -10.46
N LEU A 454 -0.20 -0.86 -10.91
CA LEU A 454 0.35 0.50 -10.86
C LEU A 454 0.54 0.98 -9.42
N THR A 455 -0.35 0.57 -8.51
CA THR A 455 -0.20 0.80 -7.07
C THR A 455 1.04 0.10 -6.52
N ALA A 456 1.32 -1.13 -6.95
CA ALA A 456 2.55 -1.83 -6.61
C ALA A 456 3.79 -1.07 -7.07
N LEU A 457 3.82 -0.66 -8.34
CA LEU A 457 4.94 0.11 -8.90
C LEU A 457 5.16 1.42 -8.14
N TRP A 458 4.09 2.15 -7.82
CA TRP A 458 4.16 3.36 -7.02
C TRP A 458 4.73 3.09 -5.61
N ALA A 459 4.18 2.12 -4.89
CA ALA A 459 4.62 1.78 -3.53
C ALA A 459 6.09 1.32 -3.51
N ILE A 460 6.48 0.46 -4.46
CA ILE A 460 7.87 0.02 -4.64
C ILE A 460 8.74 1.23 -4.98
N ARG A 461 8.30 2.17 -5.82
CA ARG A 461 9.09 3.36 -6.15
C ARG A 461 9.23 4.33 -4.99
N MET A 462 8.27 4.35 -4.06
CA MET A 462 8.35 5.10 -2.81
C MET A 462 9.31 4.44 -1.83
N GLN A 463 9.37 3.11 -1.80
CA GLN A 463 10.27 2.35 -0.95
C GLN A 463 11.69 2.19 -1.53
N TRP A 464 11.82 2.14 -2.84
CA TRP A 464 13.06 2.00 -3.59
C TRP A 464 13.21 3.22 -4.50
N LYS A 465 13.88 4.26 -4.00
CA LYS A 465 14.08 5.49 -4.78
C LYS A 465 14.95 5.29 -6.02
N LYS A 466 15.85 4.31 -5.97
CA LYS A 466 16.74 3.94 -7.07
C LYS A 466 16.00 3.09 -8.10
N MET A 467 16.43 3.18 -9.36
CA MET A 467 15.91 2.27 -10.38
C MET A 467 16.36 0.84 -10.07
N VAL A 468 15.38 0.01 -9.73
CA VAL A 468 15.54 -1.44 -9.53
C VAL A 468 15.01 -2.19 -10.75
N ASN A 469 15.34 -3.47 -10.83
CA ASN A 469 14.73 -4.38 -11.77
C ASN A 469 13.40 -4.91 -11.21
N TYR A 470 12.32 -4.78 -11.96
CA TYR A 470 10.98 -5.26 -11.60
C TYR A 470 10.69 -6.55 -12.34
N ARG A 471 10.13 -7.52 -11.62
CA ARG A 471 9.58 -8.78 -12.16
C ARG A 471 8.14 -8.91 -11.66
N ILE A 472 7.20 -8.62 -12.55
CA ILE A 472 5.79 -8.44 -12.17
C ILE A 472 4.98 -9.57 -12.77
N LEU A 473 4.37 -10.37 -11.91
CA LEU A 473 3.34 -11.32 -12.27
C LEU A 473 1.99 -10.78 -11.81
N SER A 474 1.14 -10.37 -12.74
CA SER A 474 -0.21 -9.86 -12.48
C SER A 474 -1.26 -10.85 -12.96
N ILE A 475 -2.14 -11.31 -12.07
CA ILE A 475 -3.20 -12.28 -12.38
C ILE A 475 -4.56 -11.61 -12.26
N GLY A 476 -5.27 -11.52 -13.38
CA GLY A 476 -6.61 -10.94 -13.44
C GLY A 476 -7.73 -11.92 -13.13
N THR A 477 -8.93 -11.38 -12.91
CA THR A 477 -10.16 -12.15 -12.63
C THR A 477 -11.10 -12.25 -13.84
N GLY A 478 -10.56 -12.04 -15.04
CA GLY A 478 -11.32 -11.98 -16.29
C GLY A 478 -11.89 -10.61 -16.60
N CYS A 479 -11.92 -10.24 -17.88
CA CYS A 479 -12.53 -9.00 -18.38
C CYS A 479 -13.68 -9.29 -19.34
N TYR A 480 -14.74 -8.48 -19.28
CA TYR A 480 -15.86 -8.56 -20.22
C TYR A 480 -16.16 -7.15 -20.72
N ASN A 481 -16.13 -6.96 -22.03
CA ASN A 481 -16.49 -5.68 -22.64
C ASN A 481 -17.94 -5.78 -23.11
N PRO A 482 -18.93 -5.19 -22.40
CA PRO A 482 -20.28 -5.13 -22.91
C PRO A 482 -20.32 -4.33 -24.22
N GLU A 483 -21.00 -4.85 -25.24
CA GLU A 483 -21.34 -4.05 -26.42
C GLU A 483 -22.42 -3.04 -26.01
N LEU A 484 -22.05 -1.76 -26.07
CA LEU A 484 -22.92 -0.65 -25.69
C LEU A 484 -23.58 -0.07 -26.93
N SER A 485 -24.91 -0.09 -26.97
CA SER A 485 -25.68 0.50 -28.06
C SER A 485 -25.80 2.01 -27.89
N SER A 486 -25.39 2.79 -28.90
CA SER A 486 -25.43 4.26 -28.93
C SER A 486 -26.83 4.86 -28.80
N THR A 487 -27.90 4.07 -28.94
CA THR A 487 -29.30 4.53 -28.90
C THR A 487 -29.97 4.40 -27.52
N SER A 488 -29.27 3.89 -26.51
CA SER A 488 -29.88 3.47 -25.23
C SER A 488 -29.47 4.34 -24.02
N TRP A 489 -29.08 5.60 -24.24
CA TRP A 489 -28.19 6.30 -23.30
C TRP A 489 -28.72 7.69 -22.94
N GLY A 490 -29.08 7.89 -21.66
CA GLY A 490 -29.32 9.25 -21.16
C GLY A 490 -29.86 9.35 -19.73
N GLY A 491 -30.50 8.29 -19.21
CA GLY A 491 -31.14 8.33 -17.88
C GLY A 491 -30.30 7.69 -16.77
N LEU A 492 -30.40 8.25 -15.55
CA LEU A 492 -29.87 7.68 -14.31
C LEU A 492 -30.28 6.21 -14.13
N TYR A 493 -31.52 5.88 -14.48
CA TYR A 493 -32.06 4.52 -14.38
C TYR A 493 -31.37 3.52 -15.30
N THR A 494 -30.96 3.89 -16.52
CA THR A 494 -30.30 2.95 -17.45
C THR A 494 -28.87 2.66 -17.02
N TRP A 495 -28.17 3.69 -16.53
CA TRP A 495 -26.82 3.56 -15.99
C TRP A 495 -26.74 2.72 -14.72
N LEU A 496 -27.77 2.81 -13.86
CA LEU A 496 -27.84 2.04 -12.62
C LEU A 496 -28.49 0.65 -12.80
N PHE A 497 -29.43 0.49 -13.75
CA PHE A 497 -30.36 -0.65 -13.76
C PHE A 497 -30.76 -1.19 -15.15
N ASP A 498 -29.98 -0.96 -16.23
CA ASP A 498 -30.31 -1.32 -17.63
C ASP A 498 -31.45 -2.35 -17.81
N ILE A 499 -32.57 -1.86 -18.36
CA ILE A 499 -33.89 -2.50 -18.48
C ILE A 499 -33.83 -3.81 -19.28
N SER A 500 -32.83 -4.00 -20.14
CA SER A 500 -32.68 -5.22 -20.93
C SER A 500 -31.99 -6.38 -20.19
N ASN A 501 -31.15 -6.08 -19.18
CA ASN A 501 -30.20 -7.05 -18.63
C ASN A 501 -29.98 -7.00 -17.09
N LYS A 502 -30.62 -6.08 -16.34
CA LYS A 502 -30.46 -5.93 -14.88
C LYS A 502 -28.99 -5.79 -14.44
N LYS A 503 -28.23 -4.87 -15.03
CA LYS A 503 -26.79 -4.69 -14.75
C LYS A 503 -26.47 -3.32 -14.16
N GLY A 504 -25.55 -3.30 -13.19
CA GLY A 504 -24.97 -2.08 -12.62
C GLY A 504 -23.89 -1.51 -13.55
N LEU A 505 -24.31 -1.00 -14.71
CA LEU A 505 -23.43 -0.63 -15.82
C LEU A 505 -22.34 0.36 -15.40
N VAL A 506 -22.63 1.32 -14.53
CA VAL A 506 -21.66 2.33 -14.07
C VAL A 506 -20.47 1.70 -13.33
N ILE A 507 -20.73 0.89 -12.30
CA ILE A 507 -19.66 0.36 -11.45
C ILE A 507 -18.77 -0.60 -12.26
N ASP A 508 -19.38 -1.49 -13.04
CA ASP A 508 -18.64 -2.43 -13.88
C ASP A 508 -17.82 -1.69 -14.94
N THR A 509 -18.37 -0.64 -15.56
CA THR A 509 -17.64 0.19 -16.55
C THR A 509 -16.48 0.95 -15.91
N LEU A 510 -16.68 1.54 -14.73
CA LEU A 510 -15.63 2.27 -14.03
C LEU A 510 -14.52 1.32 -13.55
N MET A 511 -14.86 0.17 -12.98
CA MET A 511 -13.88 -0.85 -12.56
C MET A 511 -13.13 -1.45 -13.76
N ASP A 512 -13.79 -1.63 -14.91
CA ASP A 512 -13.12 -2.06 -16.13
C ASP A 512 -12.22 -0.95 -16.70
N ALA A 513 -12.65 0.31 -16.64
CA ALA A 513 -11.85 1.45 -17.06
C ALA A 513 -10.58 1.60 -16.21
N THR A 514 -10.65 1.42 -14.88
CA THR A 514 -9.45 1.45 -14.03
C THR A 514 -8.49 0.30 -14.33
N ARG A 515 -9.00 -0.93 -14.56
CA ARG A 515 -8.20 -2.06 -15.05
C ARG A 515 -7.53 -1.75 -16.39
N SER A 516 -8.30 -1.28 -17.38
CA SER A 516 -7.82 -0.98 -18.73
C SER A 516 -6.77 0.14 -18.74
N LEU A 517 -6.96 1.17 -17.92
CA LEU A 517 -5.98 2.22 -17.67
C LEU A 517 -4.66 1.64 -17.13
N THR A 518 -4.73 0.83 -16.08
CA THR A 518 -3.54 0.18 -15.51
C THR A 518 -2.83 -0.66 -16.56
N GLU A 519 -3.53 -1.56 -17.26
CA GLU A 519 -2.92 -2.42 -18.29
C GLU A 519 -2.27 -1.60 -19.41
N THR A 520 -2.90 -0.51 -19.86
CA THR A 520 -2.35 0.36 -20.91
C THR A 520 -1.07 1.05 -20.46
N ILE A 521 -1.07 1.61 -19.25
CA ILE A 521 0.11 2.30 -18.69
C ILE A 521 1.24 1.29 -18.47
N THR A 522 0.96 0.17 -17.80
CA THR A 522 1.98 -0.81 -17.44
C THR A 522 2.54 -1.55 -18.66
N ASN A 523 1.76 -1.76 -19.73
CA ASN A 523 2.29 -2.23 -21.01
C ASN A 523 3.31 -1.26 -21.62
N ASN A 524 3.10 0.05 -21.48
CA ASN A 524 4.07 1.04 -21.93
C ASN A 524 5.29 1.09 -21.01
N LEU A 525 5.10 0.95 -19.69
CA LEU A 525 6.22 0.86 -18.74
C LEU A 525 7.05 -0.42 -18.94
N ALA A 526 6.43 -1.53 -19.33
CA ALA A 526 7.13 -2.80 -19.61
C ALA A 526 8.08 -2.73 -20.82
N LYS A 527 8.08 -1.63 -21.58
CA LYS A 527 9.07 -1.36 -22.64
C LYS A 527 10.43 -0.94 -22.06
N PHE A 528 10.48 -0.50 -20.80
CA PHE A 528 11.74 -0.22 -20.14
C PHE A 528 12.46 -1.53 -19.79
N ASP A 529 13.76 -1.61 -20.08
CA ASP A 529 14.55 -2.85 -19.91
C ASP A 529 14.52 -3.41 -18.49
N ASN A 530 14.39 -2.53 -17.50
CA ASN A 530 14.35 -2.90 -16.10
C ASN A 530 13.01 -3.47 -15.64
N ILE A 531 11.98 -3.55 -16.49
CA ILE A 531 10.67 -4.10 -16.15
C ILE A 531 10.40 -5.32 -17.01
N LYS A 532 10.26 -6.49 -16.38
CA LYS A 532 9.69 -7.68 -17.01
C LYS A 532 8.34 -7.95 -16.38
N ARG A 533 7.30 -7.99 -17.21
CA ARG A 533 5.90 -8.03 -16.79
C ARG A 533 5.15 -9.14 -17.51
N MET A 534 4.33 -9.88 -16.78
CA MET A 534 3.29 -10.76 -17.31
C MET A 534 1.96 -10.38 -16.68
N LYS A 535 1.02 -9.92 -17.51
CA LYS A 535 -0.40 -9.84 -17.14
C LYS A 535 -1.09 -11.06 -17.72
N PHE A 536 -1.57 -11.93 -16.85
CA PHE A 536 -2.36 -13.08 -17.23
C PHE A 536 -3.81 -12.83 -16.88
N ASN A 537 -4.64 -12.67 -17.90
CA ASN A 537 -6.06 -12.35 -17.75
C ASN A 537 -6.82 -12.92 -18.95
N TYR A 538 -8.02 -13.46 -18.72
CA TYR A 538 -8.86 -14.01 -19.79
C TYR A 538 -9.97 -13.03 -20.19
N LYS A 539 -10.25 -12.95 -21.49
CA LYS A 539 -11.45 -12.26 -21.97
C LYS A 539 -12.64 -13.20 -21.87
N LEU A 540 -13.66 -12.81 -21.11
CA LEU A 540 -14.92 -13.52 -21.00
C LEU A 540 -15.74 -13.28 -22.27
N THR A 541 -16.27 -14.35 -22.86
CA THR A 541 -17.17 -14.29 -24.03
C THR A 541 -18.61 -13.95 -23.64
N GLN A 542 -18.95 -14.15 -22.38
CA GLN A 542 -20.27 -13.87 -21.82
C GLN A 542 -20.14 -12.96 -20.60
N SER A 543 -21.14 -12.10 -20.41
CA SER A 543 -21.21 -11.24 -19.23
C SER A 543 -21.47 -12.10 -17.99
N LEU A 544 -20.48 -12.18 -17.10
CA LEU A 544 -20.59 -12.84 -15.81
C LEU A 544 -20.33 -11.79 -14.73
N ASN A 545 -21.33 -11.56 -13.88
CA ASN A 545 -21.25 -10.56 -12.81
C ASN A 545 -20.24 -10.98 -11.73
N LEU A 546 -19.78 -10.01 -10.95
CA LEU A 546 -18.86 -10.20 -9.82
C LEU A 546 -19.40 -11.19 -8.76
N ASP A 547 -20.70 -11.42 -8.74
CA ASP A 547 -21.41 -12.26 -7.77
C ASP A 547 -22.09 -13.50 -8.38
N ASP A 548 -21.74 -13.86 -9.63
CA ASP A 548 -22.30 -15.05 -10.29
C ASP A 548 -21.77 -16.34 -9.64
N VAL A 549 -22.63 -16.97 -8.84
CA VAL A 549 -22.33 -18.21 -8.12
C VAL A 549 -22.06 -19.41 -9.02
N THR A 550 -22.40 -19.34 -10.31
CA THR A 550 -22.15 -20.40 -11.29
C THR A 550 -20.75 -20.32 -11.91
N PHE A 551 -20.06 -19.19 -11.74
CA PHE A 551 -18.75 -18.93 -12.35
C PHE A 551 -17.70 -20.02 -12.05
N PRO A 552 -17.49 -20.47 -10.79
CA PRO A 552 -16.46 -21.47 -10.49
C PRO A 552 -16.63 -22.77 -11.30
N LYS A 553 -17.86 -23.27 -11.42
CA LYS A 553 -18.16 -24.50 -12.17
C LYS A 553 -17.94 -24.35 -13.67
N LYS A 554 -18.34 -23.20 -14.23
CA LYS A 554 -18.09 -22.88 -15.65
C LYS A 554 -16.60 -22.80 -15.91
N LEU A 555 -15.86 -22.08 -15.07
CA LEU A 555 -14.42 -21.97 -15.19
C LEU A 555 -13.72 -23.33 -15.09
N ASP A 556 -14.06 -24.17 -14.11
CA ASP A 556 -13.42 -25.49 -13.97
C ASP A 556 -13.59 -26.36 -15.22
N THR A 557 -14.73 -26.24 -15.92
CA THR A 557 -15.00 -26.96 -17.17
C THR A 557 -14.14 -26.43 -18.32
N GLU A 558 -14.04 -25.10 -18.45
CA GLU A 558 -13.28 -24.46 -19.53
C GLU A 558 -11.77 -24.49 -19.30
N PHE A 559 -11.32 -24.48 -18.05
CA PHE A 559 -9.90 -24.36 -17.69
C PHE A 559 -9.05 -25.52 -18.22
N LEU A 560 -9.65 -26.71 -18.41
CA LEU A 560 -8.98 -27.86 -19.03
C LEU A 560 -8.47 -27.55 -20.45
N ASN A 561 -9.22 -26.74 -21.20
CA ASN A 561 -8.80 -26.30 -22.54
C ASN A 561 -7.80 -25.16 -22.43
N LEU A 562 -8.12 -24.15 -21.62
CA LEU A 562 -7.29 -22.95 -21.45
C LEU A 562 -5.85 -23.28 -20.99
N LYS A 563 -5.68 -24.31 -20.16
CA LYS A 563 -4.37 -24.79 -19.71
C LYS A 563 -3.44 -25.21 -20.86
N ASN A 564 -4.00 -25.71 -21.96
CA ASN A 564 -3.23 -26.23 -23.10
C ASN A 564 -2.89 -25.15 -24.14
N GLU A 565 -3.47 -23.95 -24.00
CA GLU A 565 -3.29 -22.83 -24.92
C GLU A 565 -1.93 -22.12 -24.77
N SER A 566 -1.60 -21.28 -25.75
CA SER A 566 -0.36 -20.50 -25.77
C SER A 566 -0.20 -19.59 -24.56
N ASP A 567 -1.31 -19.03 -24.07
CA ASP A 567 -1.28 -18.01 -23.01
C ASP A 567 -0.82 -18.62 -21.69
N TYR A 568 -1.33 -19.80 -21.33
CA TYR A 568 -0.90 -20.52 -20.13
C TYR A 568 0.56 -20.99 -20.24
N LYS A 569 0.98 -21.44 -21.43
CA LYS A 569 2.39 -21.78 -21.70
C LYS A 569 3.30 -20.55 -21.54
N ALA A 570 2.86 -19.37 -21.99
CA ALA A 570 3.58 -18.12 -21.81
C ALA A 570 3.68 -17.72 -20.34
N LEU A 571 2.62 -17.92 -19.55
CA LEU A 571 2.64 -17.74 -18.09
C LEU A 571 3.69 -18.63 -17.42
N LEU A 572 3.70 -19.93 -17.74
CA LEU A 572 4.66 -20.88 -17.19
C LEU A 572 6.11 -20.50 -17.59
N TYR A 573 6.34 -20.18 -18.86
CA TYR A 573 7.64 -19.72 -19.35
C TYR A 573 8.11 -18.46 -18.62
N PHE A 574 7.22 -17.47 -18.45
CA PHE A 574 7.56 -16.23 -17.75
C PHE A 574 7.94 -16.50 -16.30
N TYR A 575 7.14 -17.32 -15.59
CA TYR A 575 7.40 -17.66 -14.21
C TYR A 575 8.75 -18.39 -14.04
N GLN A 576 9.01 -19.40 -14.88
CA GLN A 576 10.26 -20.15 -14.82
C GLN A 576 11.47 -19.28 -15.17
N THR A 577 11.36 -18.39 -16.14
CA THR A 577 12.50 -17.61 -16.65
C THR A 577 12.79 -16.40 -15.77
N TYR A 578 11.76 -15.59 -15.48
CA TYR A 578 11.93 -14.26 -14.89
C TYR A 578 11.64 -14.21 -13.38
N ILE A 579 11.00 -15.23 -12.82
CA ILE A 579 10.74 -15.33 -11.38
C ILE A 579 11.66 -16.37 -10.71
N ILE A 580 11.83 -17.57 -11.29
CA ILE A 580 12.67 -18.63 -10.73
C ILE A 580 14.13 -18.55 -11.17
N LYS A 581 14.44 -18.71 -12.47
CA LYS A 581 15.83 -18.85 -12.96
C LYS A 581 16.68 -17.62 -12.68
N ASP A 582 16.06 -16.44 -12.66
CA ASP A 582 16.70 -15.16 -12.33
C ASP A 582 17.32 -15.13 -10.91
N ASN A 583 17.05 -16.14 -10.06
CA ASN A 583 17.70 -16.35 -8.75
C ASN A 583 19.09 -17.01 -8.83
N ASN A 584 19.34 -17.84 -9.85
CA ASN A 584 20.54 -18.70 -9.93
C ASN A 584 21.77 -17.99 -10.54
N GLU A 585 21.60 -16.79 -11.11
CA GLU A 585 22.72 -15.95 -11.57
C GLU A 585 23.59 -15.40 -10.43
N LYS A 586 23.25 -15.68 -9.15
CA LYS A 586 24.14 -15.42 -8.02
C LYS A 586 25.45 -16.22 -8.05
N ASN A 587 25.61 -17.21 -8.95
CA ASN A 587 26.82 -18.04 -9.05
C ASN A 587 27.71 -17.77 -10.27
N ILE A 588 27.41 -16.82 -11.15
CA ILE A 588 28.30 -16.49 -12.30
C ILE A 588 29.14 -15.24 -11.98
N GLY A 589 29.80 -15.29 -10.84
CA GLY A 589 30.74 -14.28 -10.39
C GLY A 589 31.97 -14.96 -9.80
N ASN A 590 32.57 -15.86 -10.59
CA ASN A 590 33.92 -16.42 -10.45
C ASN A 590 34.21 -17.31 -11.67
N GLU A 591 34.24 -16.72 -12.88
CA GLU A 591 35.08 -17.19 -13.99
C GLU A 591 35.65 -15.98 -14.73
#